data_AF-A0A9J6QPU0-F1
#
_entry.id   AF-A0A9J6QPU0-F1
#
_cell.length_a   1.000
_cell.length_b   1.000
_cell.length_c   1.000
_cell.angle_alpha   90.00
_cell.angle_beta   90.00
_cell.angle_gamma   90.00
#
_symmetry.space_group_name_H-M   'P 1'
#
loop_
_entity.id
_entity.type
_entity.pdbx_description
1 polymer ?
#
loop_
_entity_poly.entity_id
_entity_poly.type
_entity_poly.pdbx_seq_one_letter_code
_entity_poly.pdbx_strand_id
1 'polypeptide(L)'
;MKKKRIALLFAAIFAAIALCSCGPEDIDLGMGKTQVLENYIEFTPVNAIMCSDEIYAPVGSESGWVYNGDMEDPAYVALVANVKNLTDKEIKMQNFAVPILKQGGQEYESYQNLLLVNNDTLLSSREAIGPKEEGTVYILMDGQQKTRGNAEVELTFDNDDYEKYDIYHLKLDTSKNIDQTLPLKKDKAVTADGYGEITLKKVDTGKRVEPTKASKYDGYTYFTPKKPDTVLLDIQIEAENLQKEKCPDVNFVGARAVKGEKTCYGYVVTETKDNKNLKDLVDLKPGEKRLVHAIIEVPSEWKSGGVQLYLYFNGQFYEYSWK
;
A
#
# COMPACT_ATOMS: atom_id res chain seq x y z
N MET A 1 20.89 -24.03 -27.97
CA MET A 1 22.00 -24.15 -26.99
C MET A 1 21.66 -23.35 -25.76
N LYS A 2 21.20 -24.02 -24.70
CA LYS A 2 20.80 -23.40 -23.43
C LYS A 2 22.02 -23.32 -22.51
N LYS A 3 22.46 -22.10 -22.14
CA LYS A 3 23.47 -21.91 -21.09
C LYS A 3 22.76 -22.00 -19.74
N LYS A 4 22.97 -23.12 -19.02
CA LYS A 4 22.65 -23.23 -17.60
C LYS A 4 23.58 -22.29 -16.83
N ARG A 5 23.02 -21.30 -16.13
CA ARG A 5 23.76 -20.55 -15.11
C ARG A 5 23.71 -21.37 -13.82
N ILE A 6 24.89 -21.75 -13.34
CA ILE A 6 25.08 -22.39 -12.04
C ILE A 6 25.01 -21.26 -11.01
N ALA A 7 23.99 -21.27 -10.15
CA ALA A 7 23.94 -20.45 -8.96
C ALA A 7 24.86 -21.10 -7.91
N LEU A 8 25.78 -20.31 -7.34
CA LEU A 8 26.58 -20.74 -6.20
C LEU A 8 25.67 -20.88 -4.98
N LEU A 9 25.50 -22.11 -4.49
CA LEU A 9 25.03 -22.37 -3.13
C LEU A 9 26.17 -22.05 -2.15
N PHE A 10 25.98 -21.03 -1.30
CA PHE A 10 26.72 -20.94 -0.04
C PHE A 10 26.05 -21.87 0.98
N ALA A 11 26.47 -23.12 0.99
CA ALA A 11 26.21 -24.02 2.12
C ALA A 11 27.28 -23.76 3.19
N ALA A 12 26.95 -22.99 4.22
CA ALA A 12 27.81 -22.85 5.39
C ALA A 12 27.62 -24.05 6.32
N ILE A 13 28.68 -24.84 6.44
CA ILE A 13 28.83 -25.99 7.35
C ILE A 13 28.98 -25.46 8.78
N PHE A 14 28.09 -25.84 9.70
CA PHE A 14 28.34 -25.66 11.14
C PHE A 14 28.85 -26.97 11.75
N ALA A 15 30.13 -26.95 12.13
CA ALA A 15 30.75 -27.95 12.98
C ALA A 15 30.38 -27.68 14.44
N ALA A 16 29.98 -28.73 15.15
CA ALA A 16 29.59 -28.71 16.55
C ALA A 16 30.79 -28.40 17.48
N ILE A 17 30.67 -27.33 18.26
CA ILE A 17 31.40 -27.17 19.53
C ILE A 17 30.40 -26.66 20.56
N ALA A 18 30.15 -27.48 21.58
CA ALA A 18 29.30 -27.16 22.72
C ALA A 18 29.97 -26.13 23.63
N LEU A 19 29.55 -24.87 23.50
CA LEU A 19 29.69 -23.79 24.47
C LEU A 19 28.33 -23.10 24.48
N CYS A 20 27.70 -22.91 25.64
CA CYS A 20 26.34 -22.39 25.84
C CYS A 20 25.88 -21.44 24.72
N SER A 21 25.24 -22.00 23.69
CA SER A 21 24.83 -21.25 22.51
C SER A 21 23.39 -20.79 22.72
N CYS A 22 23.20 -19.53 23.10
CA CYS A 22 21.98 -18.83 22.69
C CYS A 22 22.01 -18.81 21.17
N GLY A 23 21.30 -19.75 20.52
CA GLY A 23 21.09 -19.71 19.07
C GLY A 23 20.18 -18.55 18.69
N PRO A 24 19.84 -18.39 17.39
CA PRO A 24 18.72 -17.55 16.97
C PRO A 24 17.49 -17.88 17.82
N GLU A 25 16.83 -16.87 18.38
CA GLU A 25 15.52 -17.07 19.00
C GLU A 25 14.42 -16.92 17.93
N ASP A 26 13.43 -17.81 17.98
CA ASP A 26 12.21 -17.69 17.19
C ASP A 26 11.23 -16.78 17.96
N ILE A 27 10.87 -15.64 17.38
CA ILE A 27 10.09 -14.58 18.03
C ILE A 27 8.78 -14.32 17.26
N ASP A 28 7.64 -14.50 17.92
CA ASP A 28 6.33 -14.21 17.33
C ASP A 28 6.02 -12.69 17.34
N LEU A 29 5.83 -12.13 16.15
CA LEU A 29 5.26 -10.80 15.95
C LEU A 29 3.72 -10.86 15.94
N GLY A 30 3.10 -9.73 16.26
CA GLY A 30 1.65 -9.58 16.18
C GLY A 30 1.25 -8.41 15.30
N MET A 31 0.25 -8.63 14.43
CA MET A 31 -0.36 -7.55 13.66
C MET A 31 -0.89 -6.45 14.61
N GLY A 32 -0.53 -5.20 14.34
CA GLY A 32 -0.86 -4.03 15.15
C GLY A 32 -0.10 -3.90 16.47
N LYS A 33 0.85 -4.80 16.78
CA LYS A 33 1.62 -4.75 18.03
C LYS A 33 3.03 -4.22 17.77
N THR A 34 3.40 -3.18 18.51
CA THR A 34 4.76 -2.64 18.51
C THR A 34 5.68 -3.53 19.33
N GLN A 35 6.85 -3.85 18.78
CA GLN A 35 7.93 -4.54 19.48
C GLN A 35 9.26 -3.86 19.16
N VAL A 36 10.20 -3.90 20.11
CA VAL A 36 11.58 -3.45 19.88
C VAL A 36 12.36 -4.66 19.36
N LEU A 37 12.86 -4.59 18.14
CA LEU A 37 13.63 -5.68 17.52
C LEU A 37 15.11 -5.31 17.53
N GLU A 38 15.95 -6.27 17.93
CA GLU A 38 17.41 -6.16 17.93
C GLU A 38 17.96 -4.90 18.65
N ASN A 39 17.15 -4.30 19.54
CA ASN A 39 17.40 -3.03 20.23
C ASN A 39 17.64 -1.79 19.33
N TYR A 40 17.33 -1.86 18.04
CA TYR A 40 17.63 -0.75 17.11
C TYR A 40 16.42 -0.27 16.30
N ILE A 41 15.32 -1.02 16.28
CA ILE A 41 14.04 -0.58 15.70
C ILE A 41 12.86 -0.83 16.64
N GLU A 42 11.90 0.10 16.67
CA GLU A 42 10.52 -0.25 17.03
C GLU A 42 9.78 -0.62 15.76
N PHE A 43 9.23 -1.82 15.70
CA PHE A 43 8.57 -2.39 14.53
C PHE A 43 7.11 -2.69 14.86
N THR A 44 6.19 -2.17 14.04
CA THR A 44 4.75 -2.40 14.17
C THR A 44 4.19 -2.84 12.82
N PRO A 45 3.96 -4.13 12.59
CA PRO A 45 3.20 -4.60 11.45
C PRO A 45 1.79 -3.99 11.47
N VAL A 46 1.33 -3.41 10.37
CA VAL A 46 0.02 -2.74 10.30
C VAL A 46 -0.88 -3.27 9.19
N ASN A 47 -0.33 -3.90 8.16
CA ASN A 47 -1.15 -4.48 7.10
C ASN A 47 -0.42 -5.56 6.29
N ALA A 48 -1.21 -6.36 5.58
CA ALA A 48 -0.74 -7.21 4.49
C ALA A 48 -1.56 -6.87 3.23
N ILE A 49 -0.87 -6.66 2.11
CA ILE A 49 -1.48 -6.35 0.82
C ILE A 49 -1.05 -7.39 -0.19
N MET A 50 -2.00 -7.98 -0.91
CA MET A 50 -1.71 -8.90 -2.00
C MET A 50 -2.32 -8.38 -3.31
N CYS A 51 -1.49 -8.30 -4.35
CA CYS A 51 -1.89 -7.82 -5.68
C CYS A 51 -1.26 -8.68 -6.79
N SER A 52 -1.86 -8.68 -7.98
CA SER A 52 -1.51 -9.55 -9.11
C SER A 52 -0.12 -9.28 -9.68
N ASP A 53 0.13 -8.04 -10.06
CA ASP A 53 1.22 -7.72 -10.98
C ASP A 53 1.83 -6.36 -10.69
N GLU A 54 1.14 -5.48 -9.96
CA GLU A 54 1.64 -4.14 -9.67
C GLU A 54 1.25 -3.70 -8.26
N ILE A 55 2.21 -3.13 -7.53
CA ILE A 55 1.98 -2.44 -6.26
C ILE A 55 2.34 -0.96 -6.39
N TYR A 56 1.41 -0.10 -5.99
CA TYR A 56 1.60 1.34 -5.95
C TYR A 56 1.62 1.84 -4.52
N ALA A 57 2.13 3.06 -4.35
CA ALA A 57 1.85 3.83 -3.15
C ALA A 57 0.33 3.89 -2.88
N PRO A 58 -0.09 4.02 -1.62
CA PRO A 58 -1.50 4.07 -1.27
C PRO A 58 -2.18 5.32 -1.83
N VAL A 59 -1.45 6.42 -1.98
CA VAL A 59 -1.94 7.67 -2.56
C VAL A 59 -1.26 7.93 -3.91
N GLY A 60 -2.01 8.47 -4.87
CA GLY A 60 -1.53 8.63 -6.24
C GLY A 60 -1.35 7.31 -7.01
N SER A 61 -1.25 7.39 -8.34
CA SER A 61 -1.16 6.21 -9.22
C SER A 61 -0.10 6.34 -10.32
N GLU A 62 0.87 7.26 -10.16
CA GLU A 62 1.78 7.61 -11.26
C GLU A 62 3.02 6.73 -11.33
N SER A 63 3.40 6.05 -10.24
CA SER A 63 4.59 5.19 -10.20
C SER A 63 4.37 4.01 -9.27
N GLY A 64 4.37 2.81 -9.86
CA GLY A 64 4.23 1.54 -9.17
C GLY A 64 5.39 0.61 -9.47
N TRP A 65 5.54 -0.40 -8.64
CA TRP A 65 6.45 -1.52 -8.82
C TRP A 65 5.72 -2.63 -9.56
N VAL A 66 6.27 -3.05 -10.69
CA VAL A 66 5.68 -4.05 -11.58
C VAL A 66 6.43 -5.37 -11.41
N TYR A 67 5.68 -6.47 -11.34
CA TYR A 67 6.21 -7.81 -11.26
C TYR A 67 6.96 -8.14 -12.55
N ASN A 68 8.24 -8.49 -12.42
CA ASN A 68 9.12 -8.78 -13.55
C ASN A 68 9.74 -10.19 -13.47
N GLY A 69 9.13 -11.09 -12.70
CA GLY A 69 9.59 -12.48 -12.56
C GLY A 69 8.95 -13.45 -13.57
N ASP A 70 9.49 -14.67 -13.62
CA ASP A 70 9.05 -15.77 -14.49
C ASP A 70 8.21 -16.81 -13.74
N MET A 71 7.34 -16.34 -12.83
CA MET A 71 6.47 -17.21 -12.03
C MET A 71 5.10 -17.38 -12.71
N GLU A 72 4.55 -18.60 -12.64
CA GLU A 72 3.16 -18.83 -13.03
C GLU A 72 2.23 -18.21 -11.98
N ASP A 73 1.28 -17.40 -12.44
CA ASP A 73 0.24 -16.79 -11.61
C ASP A 73 0.80 -15.95 -10.44
N PRO A 74 1.67 -14.96 -10.75
CA PRO A 74 2.44 -14.26 -9.74
C PRO A 74 1.57 -13.37 -8.86
N ALA A 75 2.12 -13.03 -7.71
CA ALA A 75 1.60 -12.03 -6.80
C ALA A 75 2.75 -11.25 -6.18
N TYR A 76 2.49 -9.99 -5.86
CA TYR A 76 3.22 -9.34 -4.78
C TYR A 76 2.45 -9.49 -3.48
N VAL A 77 3.16 -9.87 -2.42
CA VAL A 77 2.71 -9.76 -1.04
C VAL A 77 3.56 -8.68 -0.37
N ALA A 78 2.90 -7.63 0.11
CA ALA A 78 3.54 -6.56 0.86
C ALA A 78 3.13 -6.66 2.33
N LEU A 79 4.12 -6.87 3.21
CA LEU A 79 3.97 -6.58 4.63
C LEU A 79 4.21 -5.08 4.82
N VAL A 80 3.21 -4.38 5.35
CA VAL A 80 3.31 -2.96 5.67
C VAL A 80 3.55 -2.82 7.17
N ALA A 81 4.56 -2.05 7.56
CA ALA A 81 4.91 -1.82 8.95
C ALA A 81 5.28 -0.36 9.22
N ASN A 82 4.92 0.16 10.38
CA ASN A 82 5.49 1.39 10.92
C ASN A 82 6.78 1.06 11.66
N VAL A 83 7.83 1.79 11.35
CA VAL A 83 9.18 1.57 11.84
C VAL A 83 9.71 2.85 12.45
N LYS A 84 10.23 2.76 13.67
CA LYS A 84 11.01 3.82 14.30
C LYS A 84 12.47 3.41 14.40
N ASN A 85 13.36 4.26 13.94
CA ASN A 85 14.79 4.06 14.10
C ASN A 85 15.21 4.47 15.52
N LEU A 86 15.67 3.54 16.34
CA LEU A 86 16.14 3.83 17.71
C LEU A 86 17.61 4.23 17.77
N THR A 87 18.32 4.24 16.65
CA THR A 87 19.76 4.48 16.61
C THR A 87 20.11 5.94 16.29
N ASP A 88 21.41 6.21 16.24
CA ASP A 88 21.99 7.49 15.82
C ASP A 88 22.50 7.44 14.36
N LYS A 89 22.29 6.33 13.65
CA LYS A 89 22.64 6.11 12.23
C LYS A 89 21.36 6.01 11.40
N GLU A 90 21.44 6.27 10.10
CA GLU A 90 20.30 6.04 9.19
C GLU A 90 20.08 4.54 8.94
N ILE A 91 18.82 4.14 8.74
CA ILE A 91 18.45 2.77 8.31
C ILE A 91 18.10 2.79 6.82
N LYS A 92 18.94 2.15 6.00
CA LYS A 92 18.76 2.08 4.55
C LYS A 92 17.84 0.94 4.15
N MET A 93 16.91 1.20 3.23
CA MET A 93 15.97 0.17 2.76
C MET A 93 16.65 -1.00 2.04
N GLN A 94 17.80 -0.80 1.40
CA GLN A 94 18.49 -1.85 0.64
C GLN A 94 18.78 -3.11 1.46
N ASN A 95 19.05 -2.96 2.77
CA ASN A 95 19.36 -4.06 3.68
C ASN A 95 18.44 -4.07 4.91
N PHE A 96 17.23 -3.50 4.82
CA PHE A 96 16.39 -3.35 6.01
C PHE A 96 15.95 -4.69 6.61
N ALA A 97 15.32 -5.54 5.79
CA ALA A 97 14.86 -6.86 6.19
C ALA A 97 15.05 -7.87 5.05
N VAL A 98 15.30 -9.13 5.42
CA VAL A 98 15.32 -10.29 4.52
C VAL A 98 14.11 -11.17 4.86
N PRO A 99 12.96 -10.94 4.19
CA PRO A 99 11.77 -11.76 4.37
C PRO A 99 11.83 -13.09 3.62
N ILE A 100 11.17 -14.10 4.18
CA ILE A 100 10.75 -15.34 3.51
C ILE A 100 9.25 -15.50 3.73
N LEU A 101 8.47 -15.49 2.65
CA LEU A 101 7.04 -15.79 2.69
C LEU A 101 6.81 -17.30 2.55
N LYS A 102 6.10 -17.89 3.50
CA LYS A 102 5.60 -19.26 3.48
C LYS A 102 4.12 -19.26 3.11
N GLN A 103 3.79 -19.66 1.89
CA GLN A 103 2.42 -19.64 1.36
C GLN A 103 2.14 -20.91 0.54
N GLY A 104 1.05 -21.63 0.86
CA GLY A 104 0.66 -22.85 0.15
C GLY A 104 1.70 -23.98 0.21
N GLY A 105 2.53 -24.03 1.26
CA GLY A 105 3.62 -25.00 1.39
C GLY A 105 4.81 -24.73 0.46
N GLN A 106 4.92 -23.52 -0.09
CA GLN A 106 6.08 -23.02 -0.82
C GLN A 106 6.71 -21.85 -0.06
N GLU A 107 7.99 -21.63 -0.31
CA GLU A 107 8.75 -20.49 0.21
C GLU A 107 9.07 -19.53 -0.93
N TYR A 108 8.90 -18.24 -0.67
CA TYR A 108 9.16 -17.16 -1.61
C TYR A 108 10.08 -16.14 -0.95
N GLU A 109 11.10 -15.72 -1.67
CA GLU A 109 12.11 -14.79 -1.16
C GLU A 109 11.66 -13.33 -1.27
N SER A 110 12.42 -12.47 -0.58
CA SER A 110 12.34 -11.02 -0.69
C SER A 110 12.53 -10.53 -2.12
N TYR A 111 11.66 -9.62 -2.53
CA TYR A 111 11.89 -8.81 -3.72
C TYR A 111 12.58 -7.51 -3.34
N GLN A 112 12.00 -6.75 -2.39
CA GLN A 112 12.49 -5.41 -2.05
C GLN A 112 11.90 -4.84 -0.77
N ASN A 113 12.66 -4.04 -0.04
CA ASN A 113 12.12 -3.15 0.99
C ASN A 113 11.99 -1.73 0.43
N LEU A 114 10.87 -1.07 0.75
CA LEU A 114 10.51 0.24 0.23
C LEU A 114 10.02 1.14 1.36
N LEU A 115 10.49 2.37 1.40
CA LEU A 115 9.98 3.41 2.29
C LEU A 115 8.86 4.18 1.59
N LEU A 116 7.74 4.36 2.28
CA LEU A 116 6.67 5.24 1.84
C LEU A 116 7.05 6.70 2.12
N VAL A 117 7.16 7.50 1.07
CA VAL A 117 7.64 8.89 1.13
C VAL A 117 6.77 9.82 0.29
N ASN A 118 7.07 11.12 0.33
CA ASN A 118 6.37 12.18 -0.39
C ASN A 118 4.86 12.22 -0.07
N ASN A 119 4.50 12.24 1.22
CA ASN A 119 3.11 12.24 1.69
C ASN A 119 2.31 11.09 1.09
N ASP A 120 2.83 9.87 1.25
CA ASP A 120 2.19 8.62 0.85
C ASP A 120 2.04 8.39 -0.66
N THR A 121 2.76 9.17 -1.49
CA THR A 121 2.66 9.10 -2.97
C THR A 121 3.74 8.28 -3.66
N LEU A 122 4.80 7.89 -2.96
CA LEU A 122 5.93 7.18 -3.55
C LEU A 122 6.45 6.06 -2.64
N LEU A 123 6.63 4.87 -3.22
CA LEU A 123 7.37 3.77 -2.60
C LEU A 123 8.81 3.76 -3.14
N SER A 124 9.79 4.04 -2.29
CA SER A 124 11.20 4.21 -2.70
C SER A 124 12.14 3.23 -1.99
N SER A 125 13.01 2.57 -2.76
CA SER A 125 14.12 1.75 -2.23
C SER A 125 15.41 2.54 -1.99
N ARG A 126 15.43 3.84 -2.32
CA ARG A 126 16.62 4.70 -2.23
C ARG A 126 16.67 5.55 -0.98
N GLU A 127 15.53 5.73 -0.33
CA GLU A 127 15.42 6.52 0.89
C GLU A 127 15.85 5.70 2.11
N ALA A 128 16.02 6.39 3.24
CA ALA A 128 16.39 5.83 4.51
C ALA A 128 15.55 6.46 5.63
N ILE A 129 15.43 5.76 6.76
CA ILE A 129 14.83 6.32 7.98
C ILE A 129 15.97 6.97 8.78
N GLY A 130 15.90 8.28 8.99
CA GLY A 130 16.91 9.01 9.74
C GLY A 130 16.97 8.62 11.22
N PRO A 131 18.01 9.04 11.95
CA PRO A 131 18.12 8.80 13.39
C PRO A 131 16.90 9.29 14.17
N LYS A 132 16.31 8.43 15.01
CA LYS A 132 15.12 8.73 15.83
C LYS A 132 13.86 9.06 15.03
N GLU A 133 13.89 8.93 13.71
CA GLU A 133 12.74 9.17 12.84
C GLU A 133 11.88 7.93 12.68
N GLU A 134 10.68 8.14 12.14
CA GLU A 134 9.67 7.13 11.89
C GLU A 134 9.33 7.09 10.40
N GLY A 135 8.96 5.91 9.91
CA GLY A 135 8.54 5.73 8.53
C GLY A 135 7.70 4.48 8.34
N THR A 136 6.87 4.48 7.31
CA THR A 136 6.10 3.29 6.92
C THR A 136 6.86 2.53 5.84
N VAL A 137 7.21 1.28 6.14
CA VAL A 137 7.97 0.40 5.27
C VAL A 137 7.05 -0.63 4.63
N TYR A 138 7.26 -0.88 3.34
CA TYR A 138 6.66 -1.96 2.57
C TYR A 138 7.76 -3.00 2.30
N ILE A 139 7.62 -4.16 2.92
CA ILE A 139 8.48 -5.32 2.71
C ILE A 139 7.80 -6.18 1.64
N LEU A 140 8.32 -6.13 0.42
CA LEU A 140 7.76 -6.83 -0.73
C LEU A 140 8.37 -8.23 -0.86
N MET A 141 7.49 -9.20 -1.00
CA MET A 141 7.80 -10.60 -1.24
C MET A 141 7.06 -11.07 -2.49
N ASP A 142 7.65 -12.04 -3.17
CA ASP A 142 6.94 -12.80 -4.19
C ASP A 142 5.87 -13.70 -3.55
N GLY A 143 4.84 -14.04 -4.30
CA GLY A 143 3.81 -15.01 -3.92
C GLY A 143 3.03 -15.50 -5.13
N GLN A 144 1.98 -16.30 -4.91
CA GLN A 144 1.14 -16.84 -5.99
C GLN A 144 -0.35 -16.67 -5.72
N GLN A 145 -1.14 -16.28 -6.74
CA GLN A 145 -2.59 -16.13 -6.57
C GLN A 145 -3.26 -17.46 -6.24
N LYS A 146 -2.88 -18.54 -6.94
CA LYS A 146 -3.45 -19.89 -6.77
C LYS A 146 -3.29 -20.49 -5.36
N THR A 147 -2.36 -20.00 -4.54
CA THR A 147 -2.13 -20.47 -3.16
C THR A 147 -2.56 -19.47 -2.09
N ARG A 148 -3.36 -18.45 -2.46
CA ARG A 148 -3.97 -17.49 -1.53
C ARG A 148 -4.60 -18.18 -0.32
N GLY A 149 -4.39 -17.62 0.87
CA GLY A 149 -4.93 -18.16 2.11
C GLY A 149 -4.15 -17.67 3.32
N ASN A 150 -4.03 -18.54 4.34
CA ASN A 150 -3.13 -18.29 5.45
C ASN A 150 -1.69 -18.40 4.97
N ALA A 151 -0.87 -17.42 5.32
CA ALA A 151 0.56 -17.42 5.09
C ALA A 151 1.30 -17.06 6.38
N GLU A 152 2.61 -17.25 6.35
CA GLU A 152 3.52 -16.80 7.40
C GLU A 152 4.70 -16.11 6.74
N VAL A 153 5.20 -15.04 7.34
CA VAL A 153 6.46 -14.42 6.95
C VAL A 153 7.48 -14.60 8.06
N GLU A 154 8.66 -15.05 7.67
CA GLU A 154 9.86 -15.02 8.51
C GLU A 154 10.66 -13.78 8.11
N LEU A 155 11.05 -12.99 9.10
CA LEU A 155 11.86 -11.79 8.93
C LEU A 155 13.17 -11.97 9.66
N THR A 156 14.26 -11.66 8.97
CA THR A 156 15.54 -11.38 9.61
C THR A 156 15.92 -9.95 9.28
N PHE A 157 16.48 -9.25 10.24
CA PHE A 157 16.87 -7.85 10.07
C PHE A 157 18.39 -7.77 10.10
N ASP A 158 18.97 -7.22 9.03
CA ASP A 158 20.41 -7.10 8.91
C ASP A 158 20.90 -5.93 9.77
N ASN A 159 21.89 -6.20 10.61
CA ASN A 159 22.60 -5.19 11.36
C ASN A 159 24.08 -5.54 11.33
N ASP A 160 24.84 -4.75 10.56
CA ASP A 160 26.31 -4.88 10.41
C ASP A 160 27.06 -4.97 11.75
N ASP A 161 26.45 -4.51 12.85
CA ASP A 161 27.03 -4.49 14.20
C ASP A 161 26.79 -5.80 15.02
N TYR A 162 26.02 -6.79 14.52
CA TYR A 162 25.66 -8.02 15.28
C TYR A 162 26.01 -9.34 14.56
N GLU A 163 26.65 -10.27 15.29
CA GLU A 163 27.03 -11.60 14.80
C GLU A 163 25.89 -12.65 14.85
N LYS A 164 24.71 -12.29 15.37
CA LYS A 164 23.53 -13.16 15.50
C LYS A 164 22.28 -12.42 15.02
N TYR A 165 21.37 -13.18 14.42
CA TYR A 165 20.07 -12.71 13.94
C TYR A 165 18.99 -13.56 14.56
N ASP A 166 17.99 -12.93 15.19
CA ASP A 166 16.75 -13.62 15.57
C ASP A 166 15.85 -13.78 14.34
N ILE A 167 14.97 -14.77 14.40
CA ILE A 167 13.99 -15.05 13.33
C ILE A 167 12.62 -14.62 13.85
N TYR A 168 12.04 -13.64 13.17
CA TYR A 168 10.75 -13.07 13.57
C TYR A 168 9.63 -13.64 12.70
N HIS A 169 8.61 -14.22 13.31
CA HIS A 169 7.49 -14.87 12.63
C HIS A 169 6.24 -14.01 12.69
N LEU A 170 5.56 -13.83 11.56
CA LEU A 170 4.27 -13.15 11.52
C LEU A 170 3.29 -13.90 10.62
N LYS A 171 2.11 -14.22 11.16
CA LYS A 171 1.01 -14.79 10.39
C LYS A 171 0.31 -13.71 9.59
N LEU A 172 0.03 -14.00 8.32
CA LEU A 172 -0.64 -13.12 7.37
C LEU A 172 -1.90 -13.81 6.81
N ASP A 173 -2.94 -13.02 6.53
CA ASP A 173 -4.09 -13.46 5.73
C ASP A 173 -3.97 -12.89 4.31
N THR A 174 -3.56 -13.73 3.36
CA THR A 174 -3.48 -13.37 1.94
C THR A 174 -4.71 -13.83 1.15
N SER A 175 -5.77 -14.31 1.82
CA SER A 175 -7.04 -14.62 1.15
C SER A 175 -7.74 -13.35 0.65
N LYS A 176 -7.43 -12.20 1.28
CA LYS A 176 -7.89 -10.88 0.89
C LYS A 176 -6.81 -10.13 0.12
N ASN A 177 -7.23 -9.10 -0.64
CA ASN A 177 -6.29 -8.20 -1.31
C ASN A 177 -5.69 -7.17 -0.36
N ILE A 178 -6.42 -6.78 0.70
CA ILE A 178 -5.93 -5.98 1.81
C ILE A 178 -6.50 -6.61 3.08
N ASP A 179 -5.64 -6.97 4.03
CA ASP A 179 -6.06 -7.71 5.22
C ASP A 179 -6.71 -6.79 6.28
N GLN A 180 -6.00 -5.72 6.65
CA GLN A 180 -6.42 -4.82 7.72
C GLN A 180 -7.17 -3.62 7.12
N THR A 181 -8.50 -3.69 7.18
CA THR A 181 -9.41 -2.65 6.69
C THR A 181 -10.47 -2.28 7.73
N LEU A 182 -11.00 -1.07 7.61
CA LEU A 182 -12.20 -0.63 8.35
C LEU A 182 -13.39 -0.47 7.41
N PRO A 183 -14.62 -0.76 7.83
CA PRO A 183 -15.78 -0.62 6.95
C PRO A 183 -16.07 0.87 6.67
N LEU A 184 -16.16 1.22 5.39
CA LEU A 184 -16.66 2.51 4.91
C LEU A 184 -18.16 2.42 4.69
N LYS A 185 -18.90 3.44 5.12
CA LYS A 185 -20.35 3.54 4.91
C LYS A 185 -20.67 4.82 4.17
N LYS A 186 -21.51 4.69 3.14
CA LYS A 186 -22.04 5.83 2.41
C LYS A 186 -22.73 6.81 3.37
N ASP A 187 -22.48 8.10 3.16
CA ASP A 187 -23.00 9.22 3.94
C ASP A 187 -22.64 9.22 5.43
N LYS A 188 -21.65 8.40 5.84
CA LYS A 188 -21.08 8.42 7.19
C LYS A 188 -19.65 8.95 7.11
N ALA A 189 -19.37 9.98 7.90
CA ALA A 189 -18.04 10.54 8.05
C ALA A 189 -17.07 9.55 8.71
N VAL A 190 -15.84 9.60 8.22
CA VAL A 190 -14.64 9.02 8.83
C VAL A 190 -13.72 10.19 9.17
N THR A 191 -13.39 10.33 10.44
CA THR A 191 -12.56 11.42 10.95
C THR A 191 -11.22 10.86 11.43
N ALA A 192 -10.14 11.48 11.00
CA ALA A 192 -8.80 11.27 11.52
C ALA A 192 -8.40 12.54 12.28
N ASP A 193 -8.31 12.45 13.60
CA ASP A 193 -8.09 13.60 14.48
C ASP A 193 -6.83 14.37 14.09
N GLY A 194 -6.98 15.68 13.89
CA GLY A 194 -5.89 16.57 13.48
C GLY A 194 -5.46 16.46 12.00
N TYR A 195 -6.00 15.50 11.24
CA TYR A 195 -5.72 15.34 9.81
C TYR A 195 -6.89 15.79 8.93
N GLY A 196 -8.07 15.19 9.11
CA GLY A 196 -9.19 15.48 8.24
C GLY A 196 -10.43 14.65 8.46
N GLU A 197 -11.46 14.93 7.66
CA GLU A 197 -12.66 14.12 7.54
C GLU A 197 -12.91 13.75 6.07
N ILE A 198 -13.32 12.51 5.83
CA ILE A 198 -13.85 12.06 4.54
C ILE A 198 -15.26 11.47 4.69
N THR A 199 -16.12 11.71 3.70
CA THR A 199 -17.44 11.08 3.61
C THR A 199 -17.68 10.58 2.19
N LEU A 200 -17.91 9.27 2.04
CA LEU A 200 -18.31 8.68 0.76
C LEU A 200 -19.74 9.14 0.41
N LYS A 201 -19.89 9.91 -0.68
CA LYS A 201 -21.19 10.42 -1.14
C LYS A 201 -21.78 9.56 -2.26
N LYS A 202 -20.96 9.18 -3.23
CA LYS A 202 -21.44 8.47 -4.42
C LYS A 202 -20.36 7.62 -5.05
N VAL A 203 -20.79 6.56 -5.73
CA VAL A 203 -19.97 5.76 -6.63
C VAL A 203 -20.75 5.62 -7.92
N ASP A 204 -20.18 6.09 -9.03
CA ASP A 204 -20.76 5.97 -10.37
C ASP A 204 -19.76 5.35 -11.35
N THR A 205 -20.25 4.84 -12.48
CA THR A 205 -19.39 4.50 -13.62
C THR A 205 -19.85 5.19 -14.89
N GLY A 206 -18.89 5.55 -15.74
CA GLY A 206 -19.21 6.27 -16.96
C GLY A 206 -18.03 6.39 -17.91
N LYS A 207 -18.32 6.90 -19.11
CA LYS A 207 -17.28 7.31 -20.08
C LYS A 207 -16.76 8.72 -19.80
N ARG A 208 -17.37 9.44 -18.85
CA ARG A 208 -16.99 10.78 -18.43
C ARG A 208 -17.16 10.93 -16.92
N VAL A 209 -16.23 11.65 -16.30
CA VAL A 209 -16.40 12.24 -14.97
C VAL A 209 -16.51 13.74 -15.15
N GLU A 210 -17.60 14.32 -14.66
CA GLU A 210 -17.98 15.71 -14.86
C GLU A 210 -18.26 16.35 -13.50
N PRO A 211 -18.06 17.68 -13.36
CA PRO A 211 -18.42 18.38 -12.13
C PRO A 211 -19.94 18.39 -11.95
N THR A 212 -20.39 18.38 -10.71
CA THR A 212 -21.79 18.29 -10.28
C THR A 212 -22.66 19.44 -10.79
N LYS A 213 -22.08 20.60 -11.09
CA LYS A 213 -22.78 21.74 -11.73
C LYS A 213 -22.19 22.08 -13.10
N ALA A 214 -21.83 21.07 -13.89
CA ALA A 214 -21.38 21.24 -15.27
C ALA A 214 -22.39 22.05 -16.12
N SER A 215 -21.87 23.04 -16.86
CA SER A 215 -22.63 23.86 -17.80
C SER A 215 -21.96 23.83 -19.16
N LYS A 216 -22.66 23.30 -20.17
CA LYS A 216 -22.15 23.29 -21.55
C LYS A 216 -21.98 24.70 -22.13
N TYR A 217 -22.71 25.68 -21.59
CA TYR A 217 -22.64 27.07 -22.03
C TYR A 217 -21.37 27.75 -21.53
N ASP A 218 -20.95 27.47 -20.29
CA ASP A 218 -19.80 28.11 -19.65
C ASP A 218 -18.46 27.39 -19.92
N GLY A 219 -18.52 26.15 -20.42
CA GLY A 219 -17.36 25.27 -20.58
C GLY A 219 -16.90 24.68 -19.24
N TYR A 220 -16.41 23.43 -19.26
CA TYR A 220 -15.91 22.73 -18.07
C TYR A 220 -14.87 21.68 -18.43
N THR A 221 -14.01 21.36 -17.47
CA THR A 221 -13.06 20.24 -17.54
C THR A 221 -13.78 18.95 -17.14
N TYR A 222 -13.54 17.90 -17.90
CA TYR A 222 -14.02 16.54 -17.62
C TYR A 222 -12.93 15.52 -17.95
N PHE A 223 -13.05 14.33 -17.39
CA PHE A 223 -12.10 13.23 -17.60
C PHE A 223 -12.74 12.10 -18.39
N THR A 224 -11.97 11.43 -19.23
CA THR A 224 -12.39 10.26 -20.02
C THR A 224 -11.38 9.13 -19.86
N PRO A 225 -11.78 7.86 -20.07
CA PRO A 225 -10.84 6.74 -20.09
C PRO A 225 -9.76 6.94 -21.16
N LYS A 226 -8.53 6.54 -20.85
CA LYS A 226 -7.38 6.61 -21.76
C LYS A 226 -7.31 5.37 -22.65
N LYS A 227 -7.70 4.20 -22.15
CA LYS A 227 -7.63 2.92 -22.86
C LYS A 227 -8.95 2.59 -23.58
N PRO A 228 -8.91 1.85 -24.70
CA PRO A 228 -10.11 1.24 -25.26
C PRO A 228 -10.71 0.23 -24.27
N ASP A 229 -12.02 0.01 -24.36
CA ASP A 229 -12.76 -0.97 -23.55
C ASP A 229 -12.73 -0.76 -22.02
N THR A 230 -12.28 0.39 -21.54
CA THR A 230 -12.34 0.78 -20.13
C THR A 230 -13.40 1.85 -19.88
N VAL A 231 -13.75 2.06 -18.61
CA VAL A 231 -14.57 3.17 -18.12
C VAL A 231 -13.98 3.76 -16.86
N LEU A 232 -14.46 4.94 -16.51
CA LEU A 232 -14.13 5.57 -15.25
C LEU A 232 -15.14 5.15 -14.20
N LEU A 233 -14.63 4.68 -13.07
CA LEU A 233 -15.32 4.61 -11.80
C LEU A 233 -15.04 5.92 -11.07
N ASP A 234 -16.10 6.67 -10.76
CA ASP A 234 -16.06 7.94 -10.05
C ASP A 234 -16.50 7.73 -8.60
N ILE A 235 -15.57 7.88 -7.66
CA ILE A 235 -15.85 7.81 -6.22
C ILE A 235 -15.87 9.24 -5.69
N GLN A 236 -17.07 9.74 -5.42
CA GLN A 236 -17.29 11.10 -4.92
C GLN A 236 -17.20 11.12 -3.40
N ILE A 237 -16.24 11.89 -2.91
CA ILE A 237 -15.85 11.97 -1.51
C ILE A 237 -15.92 13.43 -1.09
N GLU A 238 -16.68 13.72 -0.05
CA GLU A 238 -16.58 15.02 0.60
C GLU A 238 -15.38 14.97 1.54
N ALA A 239 -14.39 15.85 1.30
CA ALA A 239 -13.14 15.90 2.04
C ALA A 239 -13.01 17.24 2.75
N GLU A 240 -12.69 17.21 4.05
CA GLU A 240 -12.45 18.38 4.87
C GLU A 240 -11.07 18.31 5.51
N ASN A 241 -10.24 19.32 5.25
CA ASN A 241 -8.91 19.40 5.84
C ASN A 241 -8.99 19.99 7.26
N LEU A 242 -8.68 19.17 8.27
CA LEU A 242 -8.66 19.58 9.69
C LEU A 242 -7.25 19.94 10.18
N GLN A 243 -6.24 19.88 9.31
CA GLN A 243 -4.88 20.31 9.63
C GLN A 243 -4.80 21.83 9.74
N LYS A 244 -3.72 22.29 10.40
CA LYS A 244 -3.38 23.71 10.49
C LYS A 244 -2.81 24.27 9.19
N GLU A 245 -2.34 23.40 8.31
CA GLU A 245 -1.71 23.75 7.05
C GLU A 245 -2.58 23.31 5.87
N LYS A 246 -2.27 23.86 4.69
CA LYS A 246 -2.91 23.41 3.46
C LYS A 246 -2.45 22.00 3.10
N CYS A 247 -3.35 21.18 2.56
CA CYS A 247 -3.03 19.81 2.15
C CYS A 247 -3.39 19.63 0.66
N PRO A 248 -2.45 19.20 -0.20
CA PRO A 248 -2.78 18.85 -1.58
C PRO A 248 -3.83 17.72 -1.62
N ASP A 249 -4.85 17.88 -2.47
CA ASP A 249 -5.92 16.89 -2.67
C ASP A 249 -5.38 15.52 -3.10
N VAL A 250 -4.37 15.54 -3.97
CA VAL A 250 -3.65 14.35 -4.41
C VAL A 250 -2.95 13.61 -3.28
N ASN A 251 -2.73 14.22 -2.12
CA ASN A 251 -2.14 13.60 -0.93
C ASN A 251 -3.19 13.22 0.12
N PHE A 252 -4.47 13.58 -0.09
CA PHE A 252 -5.49 13.53 0.95
C PHE A 252 -6.21 12.18 1.00
N VAL A 253 -6.45 11.55 -0.16
CA VAL A 253 -7.12 10.26 -0.24
C VAL A 253 -6.56 9.43 -1.39
N GLY A 254 -6.28 8.16 -1.11
CA GLY A 254 -5.95 7.16 -2.12
C GLY A 254 -7.16 6.31 -2.45
N ALA A 255 -7.27 5.79 -3.68
CA ALA A 255 -8.38 4.91 -4.04
C ALA A 255 -7.93 3.75 -4.92
N ARG A 256 -8.50 2.57 -4.63
CA ARG A 256 -8.27 1.33 -5.38
C ARG A 256 -9.58 0.60 -5.60
N ALA A 257 -9.73 0.00 -6.78
CA ALA A 257 -10.85 -0.85 -7.13
C ALA A 257 -10.34 -2.26 -7.39
N VAL A 258 -11.02 -3.27 -6.82
CA VAL A 258 -10.59 -4.66 -6.89
C VAL A 258 -11.75 -5.55 -7.28
N LYS A 259 -11.53 -6.44 -8.26
CA LYS A 259 -12.49 -7.46 -8.68
C LYS A 259 -11.75 -8.77 -8.95
N GLY A 260 -11.92 -9.74 -8.06
CA GLY A 260 -11.08 -10.94 -8.01
C GLY A 260 -9.64 -10.57 -7.61
N GLU A 261 -8.69 -10.93 -8.46
CA GLU A 261 -7.25 -10.71 -8.26
C GLU A 261 -6.76 -9.39 -8.88
N LYS A 262 -7.55 -8.82 -9.80
CA LYS A 262 -7.19 -7.59 -10.51
C LYS A 262 -7.42 -6.37 -9.63
N THR A 263 -6.42 -5.51 -9.59
CA THR A 263 -6.46 -4.22 -8.90
C THR A 263 -6.29 -3.08 -9.89
N CYS A 264 -7.08 -2.02 -9.75
CA CYS A 264 -6.95 -0.77 -10.49
C CYS A 264 -6.78 0.38 -9.50
N TYR A 265 -5.89 1.32 -9.84
CA TYR A 265 -5.49 2.42 -8.97
C TYR A 265 -6.07 3.74 -9.47
N GLY A 266 -6.48 4.58 -8.53
CA GLY A 266 -7.11 5.87 -8.79
C GLY A 266 -6.18 7.05 -8.61
N TYR A 267 -6.55 8.15 -9.25
CA TYR A 267 -6.03 9.48 -8.96
C TYR A 267 -7.18 10.39 -8.51
N VAL A 268 -6.81 11.53 -7.94
CA VAL A 268 -7.77 12.46 -7.34
C VAL A 268 -7.84 13.75 -8.13
N VAL A 269 -9.06 14.26 -8.30
CA VAL A 269 -9.34 15.62 -8.77
C VAL A 269 -10.41 16.26 -7.91
N THR A 270 -10.39 17.58 -7.78
CA THR A 270 -11.26 18.33 -6.88
C THR A 270 -12.18 19.27 -7.66
N GLU A 271 -13.45 19.34 -7.26
CA GLU A 271 -14.35 20.36 -7.78
C GLU A 271 -13.93 21.74 -7.30
N THR A 272 -13.93 22.72 -8.21
CA THR A 272 -13.89 24.16 -7.89
C THR A 272 -14.96 24.56 -6.86
N LYS A 273 -14.77 25.68 -6.13
CA LYS A 273 -15.68 26.09 -5.04
C LYS A 273 -17.13 26.32 -5.46
N ASP A 274 -17.36 26.66 -6.72
CA ASP A 274 -18.70 26.84 -7.29
C ASP A 274 -19.26 25.55 -7.92
N ASN A 275 -18.49 24.46 -7.87
CA ASN A 275 -18.77 23.13 -8.37
C ASN A 275 -18.99 23.06 -9.89
N LYS A 276 -18.48 24.04 -10.64
CA LYS A 276 -18.69 24.13 -12.10
C LYS A 276 -17.59 23.49 -12.92
N ASN A 277 -16.44 23.23 -12.29
CA ASN A 277 -15.25 22.74 -12.98
C ASN A 277 -14.44 21.77 -12.09
N LEU A 278 -13.69 20.86 -12.72
CA LEU A 278 -12.74 19.95 -12.07
C LEU A 278 -11.31 20.46 -12.25
N LYS A 279 -10.50 20.30 -11.21
CA LYS A 279 -9.07 20.63 -11.20
C LYS A 279 -8.27 19.54 -10.51
N ASP A 280 -7.09 19.28 -11.03
CA ASP A 280 -6.04 18.53 -10.35
C ASP A 280 -5.18 19.45 -9.48
N LEU A 281 -4.40 18.85 -8.57
CA LEU A 281 -3.38 19.53 -7.75
C LEU A 281 -3.95 20.72 -6.95
N VAL A 282 -5.11 20.52 -6.32
CA VAL A 282 -5.77 21.55 -5.52
C VAL A 282 -5.34 21.42 -4.05
N ASP A 283 -4.80 22.50 -3.50
CA ASP A 283 -4.55 22.59 -2.06
C ASP A 283 -5.86 22.88 -1.29
N LEU A 284 -6.29 21.94 -0.46
CA LEU A 284 -7.35 22.12 0.54
C LEU A 284 -6.83 22.98 1.69
N LYS A 285 -7.42 24.16 1.90
CA LYS A 285 -7.04 25.04 3.02
C LYS A 285 -7.51 24.47 4.37
N PRO A 286 -6.92 24.89 5.50
CA PRO A 286 -7.43 24.58 6.83
C PRO A 286 -8.93 24.87 6.96
N GLY A 287 -9.70 23.89 7.43
CA GLY A 287 -11.15 23.94 7.58
C GLY A 287 -11.93 23.96 6.25
N GLU A 288 -11.27 23.82 5.10
CA GLU A 288 -11.94 23.80 3.81
C GLU A 288 -12.52 22.42 3.52
N LYS A 289 -13.82 22.41 3.20
CA LYS A 289 -14.55 21.25 2.71
C LYS A 289 -14.78 21.34 1.21
N ARG A 290 -14.45 20.29 0.46
CA ARG A 290 -14.66 20.20 -1.00
C ARG A 290 -15.16 18.82 -1.41
N LEU A 291 -15.81 18.77 -2.57
CA LEU A 291 -16.09 17.51 -3.24
C LEU A 291 -14.87 17.09 -4.07
N VAL A 292 -14.40 15.90 -3.80
CA VAL A 292 -13.24 15.26 -4.42
C VAL A 292 -13.73 14.03 -5.18
N HIS A 293 -13.21 13.84 -6.39
CA HIS A 293 -13.46 12.69 -7.23
C HIS A 293 -12.19 11.83 -7.25
N ALA A 294 -12.26 10.65 -6.64
CA ALA A 294 -11.25 9.63 -6.87
C ALA A 294 -11.65 8.81 -8.10
N ILE A 295 -10.92 9.03 -9.20
CA ILE A 295 -11.22 8.50 -10.52
C ILE A 295 -10.35 7.27 -10.78
N ILE A 296 -10.98 6.13 -11.02
CA ILE A 296 -10.30 4.87 -11.33
C ILE A 296 -10.70 4.41 -12.72
N GLU A 297 -9.72 4.21 -13.61
CA GLU A 297 -9.98 3.59 -14.91
C GLU A 297 -10.04 2.06 -14.75
N VAL A 298 -11.22 1.48 -15.02
CA VAL A 298 -11.50 0.04 -14.84
C VAL A 298 -11.99 -0.60 -16.15
N PRO A 299 -11.85 -1.92 -16.33
CA PRO A 299 -12.45 -2.63 -17.46
C PRO A 299 -13.97 -2.43 -17.56
N SER A 300 -14.51 -2.35 -18.78
CA SER A 300 -15.94 -2.04 -18.99
C SER A 300 -16.89 -3.07 -18.38
N GLU A 301 -16.47 -4.32 -18.19
CA GLU A 301 -17.24 -5.36 -17.52
C GLU A 301 -17.37 -5.15 -15.99
N TRP A 302 -16.71 -4.13 -15.43
CA TRP A 302 -16.84 -3.77 -14.01
C TRP A 302 -18.01 -2.81 -13.76
N LYS A 303 -18.63 -2.24 -14.80
CA LYS A 303 -19.77 -1.30 -14.69
C LYS A 303 -20.97 -1.82 -13.91
N SER A 304 -21.17 -3.14 -13.93
CA SER A 304 -22.32 -3.78 -13.31
C SER A 304 -22.13 -4.10 -11.83
N GLY A 305 -21.08 -3.54 -11.20
CA GLY A 305 -20.78 -3.75 -9.79
C GLY A 305 -19.98 -5.02 -9.51
N GLY A 306 -20.05 -5.48 -8.27
CA GLY A 306 -19.23 -6.58 -7.74
C GLY A 306 -17.76 -6.18 -7.59
N VAL A 307 -17.52 -4.90 -7.29
CA VAL A 307 -16.17 -4.34 -7.12
C VAL A 307 -16.00 -3.97 -5.66
N GLN A 308 -14.89 -4.39 -5.07
CA GLN A 308 -14.48 -3.94 -3.75
C GLN A 308 -13.65 -2.66 -3.90
N LEU A 309 -14.09 -1.59 -3.23
CA LEU A 309 -13.36 -0.33 -3.20
C LEU A 309 -12.57 -0.24 -1.91
N TYR A 310 -11.36 0.30 -2.00
CA TYR A 310 -10.53 0.63 -0.87
C TYR A 310 -10.14 2.10 -0.96
N LEU A 311 -10.48 2.88 0.06
CA LEU A 311 -9.99 4.24 0.24
C LEU A 311 -8.87 4.24 1.27
N TYR A 312 -7.72 4.80 0.92
CA TYR A 312 -6.66 5.06 1.89
C TYR A 312 -6.80 6.47 2.42
N PHE A 313 -6.81 6.61 3.75
CA PHE A 313 -6.94 7.88 4.43
C PHE A 313 -6.17 7.84 5.75
N ASN A 314 -5.17 8.72 5.88
CA ASN A 314 -4.33 8.88 7.08
C ASN A 314 -3.81 7.53 7.66
N GLY A 315 -3.07 6.77 6.86
CA GLY A 315 -2.49 5.50 7.32
C GLY A 315 -3.42 4.29 7.30
N GLN A 316 -4.72 4.47 7.07
CA GLN A 316 -5.72 3.40 7.17
C GLN A 316 -6.45 3.14 5.85
N PHE A 317 -6.66 1.87 5.51
CA PHE A 317 -7.55 1.47 4.44
C PHE A 317 -8.97 1.28 4.93
N TYR A 318 -9.93 1.84 4.18
CA TYR A 318 -11.36 1.71 4.40
C TYR A 318 -12.01 1.00 3.23
N GLU A 319 -12.88 0.03 3.49
CA GLU A 319 -13.44 -0.84 2.48
C GLU A 319 -14.93 -0.57 2.21
N TYR A 320 -15.32 -0.59 0.94
CA TYR A 320 -16.72 -0.46 0.51
C TYR A 320 -17.04 -1.43 -0.63
N SER A 321 -18.00 -2.33 -0.42
CA SER A 321 -18.47 -3.21 -1.48
C SER A 321 -19.47 -2.48 -2.38
N TRP A 322 -19.04 -2.13 -3.60
CA TRP A 322 -19.92 -1.54 -4.60
C TRP A 322 -20.68 -2.65 -5.34
N LYS A 323 -21.99 -2.69 -5.10
CA LYS A 323 -22.92 -3.68 -5.63
C LYS A 323 -23.59 -3.20 -6.89
#